data_AF-A0A3N5K0F4-F1
#
_entry.id   AF-A0A3N5K0F4-F1
#
_cell.length_a   1.000
_cell.length_b   1.000
_cell.length_c   1.000
_cell.angle_alpha   90.00
_cell.angle_beta   90.00
_cell.angle_gamma   90.00
#
_symmetry.space_group_name_H-M   'P 1'
#
loop_
_entity.id
_entity.type
_entity.pdbx_description
1 polymer ?
#
loop_
_entity_poly.entity_id
_entity_poly.type
_entity_poly.pdbx_seq_one_letter_code
_entity_poly.pdbx_strand_id
1 'polypeptide(L)' 'MAEVRVDGRDVVLVEHHCPVCEAATACTGLCRAELELFRDVLGSDVSVTREQHLLSGDERCAYRITPVEVTSIPRDAAG' A
#
# COMPACT_ATOMS: atom_id res chain seq x y z
N MET A 1 -6.61 2.20 14.70
CA MET A 1 -6.11 3.60 14.66
C MET A 1 -4.98 3.65 13.63
N ALA A 2 -4.99 4.64 12.75
CA ALA A 2 -4.02 4.79 11.67
C ALA A 2 -3.32 6.15 11.75
N GLU A 3 -2.07 6.21 11.31
CA GLU A 3 -1.29 7.44 11.21
C GLU A 3 -0.48 7.45 9.91
N VAL A 4 -0.11 8.64 9.47
CA VAL A 4 0.75 8.85 8.31
C VAL A 4 2.09 9.39 8.77
N ARG A 5 3.17 8.76 8.32
CA ARG A 5 4.56 9.21 8.55
C ARG A 5 5.17 9.64 7.23
N VAL A 6 5.85 10.79 7.23
CA VAL A 6 6.56 11.30 6.06
C VAL A 6 8.02 10.86 6.13
N ASP A 7 8.52 10.31 5.03
CA ASP A 7 9.89 9.80 4.89
C ASP A 7 10.51 10.35 3.60
N GLY A 8 10.92 11.62 3.64
CA GLY A 8 11.42 12.33 2.47
C GLY A 8 10.34 12.53 1.40
N ARG A 9 10.48 11.85 0.26
CA ARG A 9 9.47 11.83 -0.82
C ARG A 9 8.44 10.71 -0.66
N ASP A 10 8.69 9.81 0.27
CA ASP A 10 7.82 8.68 0.55
C ASP A 10 6.86 9.02 1.69
N VAL A 11 5.79 8.24 1.74
CA VAL A 11 4.81 8.26 2.82
C VAL A 11 4.61 6.84 3.33
N VAL A 12 4.56 6.68 4.64
CA VAL A 12 4.24 5.41 5.29
C VAL A 12 2.90 5.54 6.00
N LEU A 13 1.91 4.77 5.55
CA LEU A 13 0.64 4.60 6.25
C LEU A 13 0.79 3.47 7.27
N VAL A 14 0.67 3.79 8.56
CA VAL A 14 0.82 2.84 9.66
C VAL A 14 -0.53 2.59 10.32
N GLU A 15 -0.94 1.33 10.40
CA GLU A 15 -2.18 0.91 11.05
C GLU A 15 -1.87 0.13 12.33
N HIS A 16 -1.88 0.81 13.48
CA HIS A 16 -1.59 0.19 14.79
C HIS A 16 -2.62 -0.86 15.20
N HIS A 17 -3.84 -0.70 14.74
CA HIS A 17 -4.89 -1.70 14.85
C HIS A 17 -5.58 -1.73 13.51
N CYS A 18 -5.38 -2.81 12.77
CA CYS A 18 -6.00 -3.06 11.48
C CYS A 18 -7.25 -3.92 11.73
N PRO A 19 -8.46 -3.33 11.86
CA PRO A 19 -9.69 -4.11 12.04
C PRO A 19 -9.94 -5.05 10.84
N VAL A 20 -9.37 -4.73 9.67
CA VAL A 20 -9.33 -5.61 8.51
C VAL A 20 -8.46 -6.83 8.78
N CYS A 21 -7.32 -6.71 9.47
CA CYS A 21 -6.52 -7.87 9.92
C CYS A 21 -7.25 -8.70 10.97
N GLU A 22 -7.98 -8.08 11.90
CA GLU A 22 -8.82 -8.82 12.85
C GLU A 22 -9.85 -9.67 12.11
N ALA A 23 -10.55 -9.10 11.13
CA ALA A 23 -11.44 -9.84 10.25
C ALA A 23 -10.70 -10.86 9.36
N ALA A 24 -9.48 -10.55 8.94
CA ALA A 24 -8.69 -11.40 8.06
C ALA A 24 -8.09 -12.63 8.75
N THR A 25 -8.06 -12.69 10.09
CA THR A 25 -7.82 -13.95 10.81
C THR A 25 -8.83 -15.03 10.41
N ALA A 26 -10.07 -14.65 10.05
CA ALA A 26 -11.10 -15.53 9.53
C ALA A 26 -11.14 -15.59 7.99
N CYS A 27 -10.59 -14.59 7.29
CA CYS A 27 -10.51 -14.55 5.83
C CYS A 27 -9.31 -13.73 5.33
N THR A 28 -8.19 -14.40 5.05
CA THR A 28 -6.94 -13.77 4.58
C THR A 28 -7.09 -12.98 3.28
N GLY A 29 -8.17 -13.21 2.51
CA GLY A 29 -8.52 -12.44 1.33
C GLY A 29 -8.80 -10.96 1.59
N LEU A 30 -9.31 -10.60 2.78
CA LEU A 30 -9.56 -9.20 3.14
C LEU A 30 -8.28 -8.38 3.23
N CYS A 31 -7.22 -8.94 3.85
CA CYS A 31 -5.92 -8.28 3.91
C CYS A 31 -5.35 -8.02 2.51
N ARG A 32 -5.54 -8.94 1.57
CA ARG A 32 -5.07 -8.72 0.19
C ARG A 32 -5.87 -7.62 -0.51
N ALA A 33 -7.19 -7.64 -0.37
CA ALA A 33 -8.09 -6.67 -0.98
C ALA A 33 -7.81 -5.23 -0.49
N GLU A 34 -7.40 -5.05 0.76
CA GLU A 34 -7.02 -3.73 1.29
C GLU A 34 -5.79 -3.15 0.58
N LEU A 35 -4.75 -3.95 0.33
CA LEU A 35 -3.58 -3.51 -0.41
C LEU A 35 -3.92 -3.20 -1.88
N GLU A 36 -4.78 -4.02 -2.49
CA GLU A 36 -5.27 -3.78 -3.85
C GLU A 36 -6.08 -2.47 -3.91
N LEU A 37 -6.96 -2.22 -2.92
CA LEU A 37 -7.71 -0.96 -2.82
C LEU A 37 -6.80 0.27 -2.74
N PHE A 38 -5.71 0.21 -1.94
CA PHE A 38 -4.77 1.33 -1.88
C PHE A 38 -4.07 1.59 -3.21
N ARG A 39 -3.72 0.53 -3.96
CA ARG A 39 -3.13 0.68 -5.30
C ARG A 39 -4.13 1.28 -6.29
N ASP A 40 -5.37 0.82 -6.26
CA ASP A 40 -6.42 1.27 -7.16
C ASP A 40 -6.79 2.74 -6.93
N VAL A 41 -6.90 3.16 -5.67
CA VAL A 41 -7.29 4.54 -5.30
C VAL A 41 -6.15 5.54 -5.52
N LEU A 42 -4.90 5.16 -5.24
CA LEU A 42 -3.75 6.05 -5.39
C LEU A 42 -3.23 6.13 -6.82
N GLY A 43 -3.54 5.15 -7.66
CA GLY A 43 -3.25 5.16 -9.09
C GLY A 43 -1.78 4.87 -9.43
N SER A 44 -1.43 5.03 -10.70
CA SER A 44 -0.14 4.60 -11.28
C SER A 44 1.05 5.51 -10.99
N ASP A 45 0.81 6.71 -10.46
CA ASP A 45 1.85 7.69 -10.17
C ASP A 45 2.64 7.35 -8.90
N VAL A 46 2.15 6.37 -8.11
CA VAL A 46 2.80 5.89 -6.90
C VAL A 46 2.84 4.37 -6.87
N SER A 47 3.89 3.82 -6.25
CA SER A 47 4.01 2.42 -5.90
C SER A 47 3.58 2.23 -4.46
N VAL A 48 2.70 1.27 -4.22
CA VAL A 48 2.25 0.89 -2.86
C VAL A 48 2.73 -0.51 -2.52
N THR A 49 3.57 -0.62 -1.49
CA THR A 49 4.10 -1.88 -0.97
C THR A 49 3.76 -2.06 0.50
N ARG A 50 3.47 -3.30 0.91
CA ARG A 50 3.32 -3.63 2.33
C ARG A 50 4.70 -3.94 2.89
N GLU A 51 5.14 -3.13 3.84
CA GLU A 51 6.46 -3.26 4.47
C GLU A 51 6.40 -3.86 5.87
N GLN A 52 5.25 -3.78 6.54
CA GLN A 52 4.96 -4.56 7.75
C GLN A 52 3.58 -5.23 7.64
N HIS A 53 3.46 -6.46 8.13
CA HIS A 53 2.23 -7.23 8.09
C HIS A 53 2.00 -7.99 9.40
N LEU A 54 0.95 -7.60 10.12
CA LEU A 54 0.57 -8.18 11.41
C LEU A 54 0.42 -9.71 11.35
N LEU A 55 -0.23 -10.24 10.29
CA LEU A 55 -0.42 -11.70 10.11
C LEU A 55 0.88 -12.44 9.75
N SER A 56 1.93 -11.73 9.33
CA SER A 56 3.26 -12.30 9.08
C SER A 56 4.18 -12.25 10.30
N GLY A 57 3.70 -11.72 11.43
CA GLY A 57 4.45 -11.67 12.69
C GLY A 57 5.03 -10.29 13.04
N ASP A 58 4.75 -9.25 12.25
CA ASP A 58 5.12 -7.87 12.60
C ASP A 58 4.20 -7.29 13.67
N GLU A 59 4.60 -6.18 14.29
CA GLU A 59 3.83 -5.52 15.36
C GLU A 59 2.54 -4.85 14.86
N ARG A 60 2.47 -4.53 13.56
CA ARG A 60 1.36 -3.79 12.93
C ARG A 60 1.46 -3.85 11.41
N CYS A 61 0.40 -3.44 10.71
CA CYS A 61 0.45 -3.27 9.26
C CYS A 61 1.02 -1.89 8.90
N ALA A 62 1.89 -1.86 7.90
CA ALA A 62 2.41 -0.62 7.35
C ALA A 62 2.57 -0.71 5.83
N TYR A 63 2.26 0.39 5.16
CA TYR A 63 2.27 0.51 3.71
C TYR A 63 3.18 1.66 3.29
N ARG A 64 4.20 1.37 2.50
CA ARG A 64 5.03 2.37 1.84
C ARG A 64 4.39 2.83 0.56
N ILE A 65 4.32 4.14 0.39
CA ILE A 65 3.85 4.80 -0.81
C ILE A 65 5.01 5.64 -1.34
N THR A 66 5.53 5.26 -2.50
CA THR A 66 6.69 5.89 -3.14
C THR A 66 6.27 6.44 -4.50
N PRO A 67 6.55 7.71 -4.82
CA PRO A 67 6.34 8.23 -6.16
C PRO A 67 7.08 7.39 -7.20
N VAL A 68 6.40 6.98 -8.26
CA VAL A 68 7.05 6.33 -9.40
C VAL A 68 7.54 7.44 -10.31
N GLU A 69 8.83 7.45 -10.65
CA GLU A 69 9.30 8.34 -11.72
C GLU A 69 8.69 7.84 -13.03
N VAL A 70 7.65 8.55 -13.48
CA VAL A 70 7.03 8.30 -14.78
C VAL A 70 8.06 8.69 -15.83
N THR A 71 8.83 7.72 -16.29
CA THR A 71 9.58 7.86 -17.54
C THR A 71 8.51 7.96 -18.63
N SER A 72 8.31 9.18 -19.14
CA SER A 72 7.39 9.44 -20.24
C SER A 72 7.67 8.47 -21.39
N ILE A 73 6.76 7.51 -21.61
CA ILE A 73 6.77 6.69 -22.81
C ILE A 73 6.44 7.63 -23.99
N PRO A 74 7.28 7.72 -25.05
CA PRO A 74 6.93 8.49 -26.23
C PRO A 74 5.65 7.91 -26.83
N ARG A 75 4.61 8.74 -26.92
CA ARG A 75 3.29 8.38 -27.41
C ARG A 75 3.24 8.34 -28.94
N ASP A 76 4.22 7.67 -29.56
CA ASP A 76 4.33 7.49 -31.01
C ASP A 76 4.84 6.07 -31.32
N ALA A 77 3.96 5.08 -31.20
CA ALA A 77 4.05 3.84 -31.94
C ALA A 77 2.72 3.63 -32.66
N ALA A 78 2.46 4.52 -33.62
CA ALA A 78 1.49 4.32 -34.67
C ALA A 78 1.93 3.11 -35.53
N GLY A 79 0.98 2.26 -35.85
CA GLY A 79 1.07 1.16 -36.80
C GLY A 79 -0.31 0.61 -37.07
#